data_AF-A0A1S2VRS8-F1
#
_entry.id   AF-A0A1S2VRS8-F1
#
_cell.length_a   1.000
_cell.length_b   1.000
_cell.length_c   1.000
_cell.angle_alpha   90.00
_cell.angle_beta   90.00
_cell.angle_gamma   90.00
#
_symmetry.space_group_name_H-M   'P 1'
#
loop_
_entity.id
_entity.type
_entity.pdbx_description
1 polymer ?
#
loop_
_entity_poly.entity_id
_entity_poly.type
_entity_poly.pdbx_seq_one_letter_code
_entity_poly.pdbx_strand_id
1 'polypeptide(L)'
;MIPRLKKILGLTDPEPIQQTDDHTPAIPSPPAVPVSGLPAAPQKRAEILAFIINSLHPYRDEAQTDIQGLTLLVCCPTAEEEELMRVALYTAFPDRFKEDELDRELANHYIRLPRNWTFTIQLVPDHLPDCRFRQGNLGLQLQRAHTAPVPVSQAIISALRGQTHQAAYIIQPDGQTTLLIGRGFKPALPSGRVRTNDIVFLEKSDPAFDPVSGKENGAVSRNHAKITFDPVRKGFFLFADEGGLPMSGNKTKIFRSDDSVVRVDIMGMGYPLQDGDQIELGGEATLSVTIS
;
A
#
# COMPACT_ATOMS: atom_id res chain seq x y z
N MET A 1 1.71 -27.11 82.89
CA MET A 1 0.87 -26.01 83.42
C MET A 1 -0.55 -26.19 82.90
N ILE A 2 -1.52 -25.95 83.78
CA ILE A 2 -2.94 -26.30 83.68
C ILE A 2 -3.71 -25.37 82.70
N PRO A 3 -4.75 -25.89 82.00
CA PRO A 3 -5.70 -25.20 81.12
C PRO A 3 -6.94 -24.62 81.85
N ARG A 4 -7.73 -23.73 81.20
CA ARG A 4 -9.19 -23.42 81.41
C ARG A 4 -9.54 -22.10 80.68
N LEU A 5 -10.66 -21.86 79.97
CA LEU A 5 -12.03 -22.42 79.90
C LEU A 5 -12.51 -22.39 78.41
N LYS A 6 -13.16 -23.43 77.83
CA LYS A 6 -14.62 -23.72 77.80
C LYS A 6 -15.47 -22.48 77.43
N LYS A 7 -16.40 -22.47 76.47
CA LYS A 7 -17.53 -23.40 76.16
C LYS A 7 -18.36 -22.67 75.05
N ILE A 8 -18.91 -23.28 74.00
CA ILE A 8 -20.20 -23.99 73.98
C ILE A 8 -20.49 -24.42 72.53
N LEU A 9 -20.65 -25.75 72.37
CA LEU A 9 -21.44 -26.51 71.38
C LEU A 9 -21.31 -26.16 69.88
N GLY A 10 -20.89 -27.04 68.98
CA GLY A 10 -20.66 -28.47 69.06
C GLY A 10 -20.49 -29.00 67.64
N LEU A 11 -19.24 -29.18 67.22
CA LEU A 11 -18.88 -29.93 66.01
C LEU A 11 -18.49 -31.34 66.45
N THR A 12 -18.98 -32.34 65.74
CA THR A 12 -18.19 -33.53 65.39
C THR A 12 -18.80 -34.16 64.15
N ASP A 13 -18.07 -34.09 63.04
CA ASP A 13 -18.17 -35.02 61.92
C ASP A 13 -17.74 -36.43 62.36
N PRO A 14 -18.15 -37.47 61.62
CA PRO A 14 -17.13 -38.18 60.85
C PRO A 14 -17.60 -38.72 59.48
N GLU A 15 -16.67 -38.70 58.51
CA GLU A 15 -16.66 -39.42 57.21
C GLU A 15 -16.66 -40.97 57.37
N PRO A 16 -16.59 -41.80 56.30
CA PRO A 16 -17.30 -41.82 55.00
C PRO A 16 -17.78 -43.26 54.60
N ILE A 17 -18.88 -43.47 53.85
CA ILE A 17 -19.13 -44.77 53.15
C ILE A 17 -19.84 -44.58 51.79
N GLN A 18 -19.42 -45.43 50.86
CA GLN A 18 -19.72 -45.62 49.44
C GLN A 18 -21.20 -45.81 49.02
N GLN A 19 -21.46 -45.36 47.79
CA GLN A 19 -22.33 -45.86 46.71
C GLN A 19 -23.50 -46.82 47.05
N THR A 20 -24.71 -46.41 46.67
CA THR A 20 -25.65 -47.27 45.93
C THR A 20 -26.47 -46.43 44.96
N ASP A 21 -26.65 -46.99 43.77
CA ASP A 21 -27.41 -46.50 42.64
C ASP A 21 -28.86 -46.15 42.98
N ASP A 22 -29.40 -45.10 42.35
CA ASP A 22 -30.82 -45.08 42.02
C ASP A 22 -31.05 -44.43 40.65
N HIS A 23 -31.67 -45.22 39.78
CA HIS A 23 -32.00 -44.93 38.40
C HIS A 23 -33.20 -43.98 38.31
N THR A 24 -33.11 -42.90 37.52
CA THR A 24 -34.26 -42.30 36.82
C THR A 24 -33.73 -41.58 35.55
N PRO A 25 -34.41 -41.69 34.38
CA PRO A 25 -33.73 -41.77 33.08
C PRO A 25 -33.32 -40.41 32.51
N ALA A 26 -32.13 -40.40 31.90
CA ALA A 26 -31.63 -39.30 31.09
C ALA A 26 -32.52 -39.09 29.87
N ILE A 27 -33.08 -37.88 29.76
CA ILE A 27 -33.60 -37.36 28.50
C ILE A 27 -32.39 -37.26 27.56
N PRO A 28 -32.41 -37.89 26.37
CA PRO A 28 -31.32 -37.72 25.42
C PRO A 28 -31.30 -36.26 24.98
N SER A 29 -30.23 -35.55 25.37
CA SER A 29 -29.90 -34.27 24.77
C SER A 29 -29.67 -34.50 23.28
N PRO A 30 -30.34 -33.78 22.37
CA PRO A 30 -30.06 -33.90 20.95
C PRO A 30 -28.59 -33.52 20.72
N PRO A 31 -27.87 -34.24 19.84
CA PRO A 31 -26.48 -33.94 19.55
C PRO A 31 -26.37 -32.49 19.06
N ALA A 32 -25.45 -31.74 19.66
CA ALA A 32 -25.06 -30.42 19.19
C ALA A 32 -24.60 -30.57 17.73
N VAL A 33 -25.47 -30.17 16.81
CA VAL A 33 -25.11 -30.02 15.41
C VAL A 33 -24.09 -28.88 15.36
N PRO A 34 -22.87 -29.07 14.84
CA PRO A 34 -21.99 -27.95 14.57
C PRO A 34 -22.65 -27.17 13.43
N VAL A 35 -23.38 -26.11 13.77
CA VAL A 35 -23.89 -25.17 12.79
C VAL A 35 -22.65 -24.45 12.26
N SER A 36 -22.11 -24.93 11.15
CA SER A 36 -21.22 -24.17 10.28
C SER A 36 -22.06 -23.08 9.61
N GLY A 37 -22.56 -22.16 10.43
CA GLY A 37 -23.27 -20.97 10.02
C GLY A 37 -22.25 -19.88 9.72
N LEU A 38 -22.59 -19.03 8.76
CA LEU A 38 -21.84 -17.80 8.49
C LEU A 38 -21.55 -17.04 9.81
N PRO A 39 -20.38 -16.40 9.94
CA PRO A 39 -20.01 -15.71 11.18
C PRO A 39 -21.04 -14.64 11.53
N ALA A 40 -21.26 -14.41 12.83
CA ALA A 40 -22.21 -13.38 13.28
C ALA A 40 -21.81 -12.00 12.74
N ALA A 41 -22.79 -11.15 12.42
CA ALA A 41 -22.56 -9.81 11.84
C ALA A 41 -21.50 -8.94 12.59
N PRO A 42 -21.41 -8.97 13.93
CA PRO A 42 -20.35 -8.27 14.66
C PRO A 42 -18.94 -8.82 14.37
N GLN A 43 -18.80 -10.14 14.23
CA GLN A 43 -17.52 -10.77 13.88
C GLN A 43 -17.10 -10.39 12.47
N LYS A 44 -18.05 -10.43 11.52
CA LYS A 44 -17.78 -10.03 10.13
C LYS A 44 -17.36 -8.57 10.02
N ARG A 45 -17.97 -7.70 10.82
CA ARG A 45 -17.58 -6.29 10.93
C ARG A 45 -16.16 -6.11 11.43
N ALA A 46 -15.77 -6.84 12.48
CA ALA A 46 -14.41 -6.80 13.00
C ALA A 46 -13.38 -7.24 11.94
N GLU A 47 -13.70 -8.28 11.16
CA GLU A 47 -12.85 -8.71 10.02
C GLU A 47 -12.69 -7.61 8.96
N ILE A 48 -13.78 -6.91 8.62
CA ILE A 48 -13.75 -5.83 7.63
C ILE A 48 -12.93 -4.65 8.13
N LEU A 49 -13.12 -4.24 9.39
CA LEU A 49 -12.34 -3.17 10.00
C LEU A 49 -10.85 -3.52 9.99
N ALA A 50 -10.50 -4.74 10.44
CA ALA A 50 -9.12 -5.20 10.40
C ALA A 50 -8.53 -5.18 8.98
N PHE A 51 -9.30 -5.60 7.97
CA PHE A 51 -8.88 -5.51 6.57
C PHE A 51 -8.61 -4.06 6.12
N ILE A 52 -9.53 -3.14 6.41
CA ILE A 52 -9.38 -1.73 6.02
C ILE A 52 -8.15 -1.10 6.70
N ILE A 53 -8.00 -1.30 8.00
CA ILE A 53 -6.89 -0.75 8.78
C ILE A 53 -5.55 -1.32 8.29
N ASN A 54 -5.45 -2.63 8.11
CA ASN A 54 -4.23 -3.26 7.61
C ASN A 54 -3.87 -2.78 6.20
N SER A 55 -4.87 -2.56 5.35
CA SER A 55 -4.69 -2.01 4.00
C SER A 55 -4.18 -0.56 4.01
N LEU A 56 -4.55 0.20 5.05
CA LEU A 56 -4.19 1.61 5.19
C LEU A 56 -2.93 1.86 6.04
N HIS A 57 -2.38 0.82 6.67
CA HIS A 57 -1.16 0.91 7.48
C HIS A 57 0.02 1.61 6.77
N PRO A 58 0.26 1.45 5.45
CA PRO A 58 1.32 2.18 4.74
C PRO A 58 1.17 3.70 4.76
N TYR A 59 -0.03 4.24 4.98
CA TYR A 59 -0.33 5.67 4.92
C TYR A 59 -0.34 6.36 6.30
N ARG A 60 0.11 5.65 7.35
CA ARG A 60 0.10 6.16 8.73
C ARG A 60 0.98 7.41 8.91
N ASP A 61 2.14 7.47 8.25
CA ASP A 61 3.16 8.50 8.45
C ASP A 61 3.20 9.54 7.30
N GLU A 62 2.30 9.45 6.32
CA GLU A 62 2.21 10.46 5.26
C GLU A 62 1.55 11.72 5.82
N ALA A 63 2.36 12.79 5.96
CA ALA A 63 1.92 14.07 6.54
C ALA A 63 0.73 14.72 5.81
N GLN A 64 0.49 14.35 4.55
CA GLN A 64 -0.73 14.62 3.80
C GLN A 64 -1.05 13.42 2.91
N THR A 65 -2.09 12.67 3.26
CA THR A 65 -2.61 11.63 2.37
C THR A 65 -3.40 12.29 1.25
N ASP A 66 -3.10 11.97 -0.01
CA ASP A 66 -3.87 12.43 -1.17
C ASP A 66 -5.21 11.69 -1.32
N ILE A 67 -5.59 10.90 -0.31
CA ILE A 67 -6.78 10.06 -0.27
C ILE A 67 -7.98 10.94 0.09
N GLN A 68 -8.87 11.18 -0.86
CA GLN A 68 -10.15 11.87 -0.65
C GLN A 68 -11.32 10.92 -0.38
N GLY A 69 -11.12 9.61 -0.56
CA GLY A 69 -12.16 8.65 -0.24
C GLY A 69 -11.69 7.21 -0.30
N LEU A 70 -12.55 6.32 0.17
CA LEU A 70 -12.35 4.88 0.16
C LEU A 70 -13.62 4.22 -0.39
N THR A 71 -13.43 3.23 -1.26
CA THR A 71 -14.51 2.35 -1.71
C THR A 71 -14.22 0.94 -1.22
N LEU A 72 -15.05 0.44 -0.32
CA LEU A 72 -15.06 -0.95 0.10
C LEU A 72 -15.90 -1.76 -0.89
N LEU A 73 -15.27 -2.74 -1.53
CA LEU A 73 -15.90 -3.70 -2.42
C LEU A 73 -16.03 -5.03 -1.68
N VAL A 74 -17.21 -5.64 -1.72
CA VAL A 74 -17.44 -6.96 -1.10
C VAL A 74 -18.10 -7.89 -2.09
N CYS A 75 -17.45 -9.02 -2.36
CA CYS A 75 -18.00 -10.07 -3.19
C CYS A 75 -18.94 -10.94 -2.36
N CYS A 76 -20.20 -11.00 -2.79
CA CYS A 76 -21.28 -11.74 -2.15
C CYS A 76 -21.94 -12.66 -3.21
N PRO A 77 -21.41 -13.87 -3.44
CA PRO A 77 -21.98 -14.83 -4.39
C PRO A 77 -23.37 -15.35 -4.02
N THR A 78 -23.77 -15.23 -2.74
CA THR A 78 -25.08 -15.70 -2.26
C THR A 78 -25.88 -14.57 -1.62
N ALA A 79 -27.21 -14.64 -1.70
CA ALA A 79 -28.11 -13.67 -1.08
C ALA A 79 -27.98 -13.65 0.46
N GLU A 80 -27.67 -14.80 1.07
CA GLU A 80 -27.44 -14.90 2.52
C GLU A 80 -26.18 -14.14 2.95
N GLU A 81 -25.10 -14.25 2.19
CA GLU A 81 -23.88 -13.47 2.43
C GLU A 81 -24.09 -11.98 2.18
N GLU A 82 -24.84 -11.63 1.14
CA GLU A 82 -25.19 -10.23 0.86
C GLU A 82 -25.96 -9.62 2.05
N GLU A 83 -26.98 -10.31 2.57
CA GLU A 83 -27.76 -9.83 3.71
C GLU A 83 -26.92 -9.72 4.98
N LEU A 84 -26.06 -10.71 5.24
CA LEU A 84 -25.10 -10.64 6.35
C LEU A 84 -24.20 -9.41 6.23
N MET A 85 -23.69 -9.12 5.03
CA MET A 85 -22.85 -7.96 4.77
C MET A 85 -23.62 -6.65 4.93
N ARG A 86 -24.89 -6.59 4.49
CA ARG A 86 -25.77 -5.42 4.69
C ARG A 86 -25.94 -5.09 6.16
N VAL A 87 -26.16 -6.10 7.00
CA VAL A 87 -26.26 -5.94 8.46
C VAL A 87 -24.92 -5.56 9.08
N ALA A 88 -23.84 -6.23 8.70
CA ALA A 88 -22.51 -5.97 9.24
C ALA A 88 -22.03 -4.55 8.95
N LEU A 89 -22.34 -4.02 7.75
CA LEU A 89 -21.90 -2.73 7.24
C LEU A 89 -22.93 -1.61 7.39
N TYR A 90 -24.06 -1.87 8.06
CA TYR A 90 -25.16 -0.92 8.20
C TYR A 90 -25.60 -0.27 6.87
N THR A 91 -25.66 -1.03 5.77
CA THR A 91 -25.95 -0.43 4.45
C THR A 91 -27.34 0.24 4.36
N ALA A 92 -28.24 -0.07 5.29
CA ALA A 92 -29.54 0.57 5.42
C ALA A 92 -29.46 2.02 5.97
N PHE A 93 -28.35 2.37 6.62
CA PHE A 93 -28.10 3.69 7.20
C PHE A 93 -26.82 4.26 6.60
N PRO A 94 -26.94 5.19 5.62
CA PRO A 94 -25.78 5.85 5.02
C PRO A 94 -24.84 6.41 6.10
N ASP A 95 -23.54 6.30 5.88
CA ASP A 95 -22.45 6.80 6.72
C ASP A 95 -22.35 6.25 8.15
N ARG A 96 -23.33 5.48 8.65
CA ARG A 96 -23.29 4.96 10.02
C ARG A 96 -22.07 4.09 10.32
N PHE A 97 -21.71 3.19 9.40
CA PHE A 97 -20.50 2.38 9.55
C PHE A 97 -19.23 3.25 9.54
N LYS A 98 -19.23 4.31 8.73
CA LYS A 98 -18.12 5.25 8.65
C LYS A 98 -17.94 5.99 9.99
N GLU A 99 -19.01 6.59 10.49
CA GLU A 99 -18.99 7.46 11.68
C GLU A 99 -18.85 6.68 13.00
N ASP A 100 -19.61 5.59 13.17
CA ASP A 100 -19.67 4.86 14.45
C ASP A 100 -18.46 3.92 14.66
N GLU A 101 -17.91 3.37 13.57
CA GLU A 101 -16.90 2.31 13.65
C GLU A 101 -15.59 2.70 12.97
N LEU A 102 -15.61 3.03 11.68
CA LEU A 102 -14.40 3.18 10.88
C LEU A 102 -13.58 4.42 11.27
N ASP A 103 -14.20 5.58 11.48
CA ASP A 103 -13.51 6.81 11.90
C ASP A 103 -12.79 6.61 13.25
N ARG A 104 -13.40 5.85 14.18
CA ARG A 104 -12.79 5.50 15.47
C ARG A 104 -11.57 4.60 15.28
N GLU A 105 -11.69 3.53 14.48
CA GLU A 105 -10.57 2.62 14.24
C GLU A 105 -9.42 3.31 13.50
N LEU A 106 -9.71 4.16 12.51
CA LEU A 106 -8.67 4.95 11.83
C LEU A 106 -7.90 5.84 12.81
N ALA A 107 -8.61 6.50 13.74
CA ALA A 107 -8.00 7.31 14.77
C ALA A 107 -7.13 6.49 15.74
N ASN A 108 -7.60 5.31 16.17
CA ASN A 108 -6.85 4.39 17.04
C ASN A 108 -5.53 3.93 16.41
N HIS A 109 -5.53 3.79 15.09
CA HIS A 109 -4.38 3.36 14.31
C HIS A 109 -3.53 4.53 13.75
N TYR A 110 -3.82 5.77 14.17
CA TYR A 110 -3.13 6.99 13.72
C TYR A 110 -3.19 7.25 12.20
N ILE A 111 -4.18 6.69 11.51
CA ILE A 111 -4.40 6.94 10.07
C ILE A 111 -5.22 8.22 9.94
N ARG A 112 -4.67 9.25 9.31
CA ARG A 112 -5.33 10.56 9.16
C ARG A 112 -5.77 10.77 7.72
N LEU A 113 -7.09 10.83 7.52
CA LEU A 113 -7.72 11.20 6.26
C LEU A 113 -8.22 12.67 6.30
N PRO A 114 -8.38 13.34 5.16
CA PRO A 114 -8.93 14.70 5.08
C PRO A 114 -10.34 14.79 5.68
N ARG A 115 -10.73 15.95 6.23
CA ARG A 115 -12.03 16.09 6.93
C ARG A 115 -13.27 15.78 6.08
N ASN A 116 -13.18 15.97 4.77
CA ASN A 116 -14.27 15.79 3.81
C ASN A 116 -14.14 14.48 3.02
N TRP A 117 -13.48 13.47 3.59
CA TRP A 117 -13.26 12.20 2.91
C TRP A 117 -14.55 11.38 2.81
N THR A 118 -14.73 10.65 1.71
CA THR A 118 -15.93 9.84 1.44
C THR A 118 -15.69 8.35 1.65
N PHE A 119 -16.67 7.64 2.22
CA PHE A 119 -16.66 6.18 2.31
C PHE A 119 -17.82 5.60 1.52
N THR A 120 -17.53 4.75 0.53
CA THR A 120 -18.56 4.08 -0.28
C THR A 120 -18.48 2.57 -0.09
N ILE A 121 -19.63 1.91 -0.04
CA ILE A 121 -19.74 0.45 0.04
C ILE A 121 -20.39 -0.07 -1.24
N GLN A 122 -19.77 -1.07 -1.86
CA GLN A 122 -20.27 -1.73 -3.06
C GLN A 122 -20.28 -3.24 -2.86
N LEU A 123 -21.48 -3.83 -2.88
CA LEU A 123 -21.65 -5.28 -2.88
C LEU A 123 -21.68 -5.75 -4.35
N VAL A 124 -20.82 -6.70 -4.70
CA VAL A 124 -20.70 -7.26 -6.05
C VAL A 124 -21.03 -8.75 -6.05
N PRO A 125 -21.84 -9.25 -7.01
CA PRO A 125 -22.33 -10.63 -6.97
C PRO A 125 -21.27 -11.66 -7.41
N ASP A 126 -20.51 -11.39 -8.47
CA ASP A 126 -19.68 -12.43 -9.09
C ASP A 126 -18.21 -12.41 -8.66
N HIS A 127 -17.54 -11.27 -8.87
CA HIS A 127 -16.13 -11.12 -8.59
C HIS A 127 -15.79 -9.69 -8.22
N LEU A 128 -14.73 -9.53 -7.43
CA LEU A 128 -14.17 -8.21 -7.14
C LEU A 128 -13.55 -7.62 -8.42
N PRO A 129 -13.86 -6.37 -8.78
CA PRO A 129 -13.14 -5.65 -9.83
C PRO A 129 -11.69 -5.38 -9.39
N ASP A 130 -10.87 -4.87 -10.32
CA ASP A 130 -9.49 -4.46 -10.01
C ASP A 130 -9.49 -3.40 -8.91
N CYS A 131 -9.06 -3.80 -7.72
CA CYS A 131 -9.00 -3.00 -6.51
C CYS A 131 -7.58 -3.00 -5.96
N ARG A 132 -7.19 -1.92 -5.27
CA ARG A 132 -5.80 -1.70 -4.84
C ARG A 132 -5.37 -2.71 -3.79
N PHE A 133 -6.28 -3.05 -2.87
CA PHE A 133 -6.06 -4.07 -1.86
C PHE A 133 -7.15 -5.11 -1.95
N ARG A 134 -6.78 -6.38 -1.76
CA ARG A 134 -7.71 -7.51 -1.84
C ARG A 134 -7.36 -8.56 -0.78
N GLN A 135 -8.38 -9.04 -0.08
CA GLN A 135 -8.27 -10.15 0.85
C GLN A 135 -9.55 -10.99 0.80
N GLY A 136 -9.46 -12.21 0.26
CA GLY A 136 -10.62 -13.08 0.08
C GLY A 136 -11.71 -12.41 -0.75
N ASN A 137 -12.89 -12.22 -0.13
CA ASN A 137 -14.05 -11.57 -0.73
C ASN A 137 -14.12 -10.05 -0.49
N LEU A 138 -13.08 -9.45 0.12
CA LEU A 138 -12.99 -8.01 0.37
C LEU A 138 -12.00 -7.36 -0.59
N GLY A 139 -12.38 -6.18 -1.11
CA GLY A 139 -11.54 -5.29 -1.89
C GLY A 139 -11.59 -3.87 -1.34
N LEU A 140 -10.49 -3.14 -1.41
CA LEU A 140 -10.44 -1.73 -1.02
C LEU A 140 -9.80 -0.91 -2.15
N GLN A 141 -10.49 0.13 -2.56
CA GLN A 141 -10.00 1.10 -3.53
C GLN A 141 -9.87 2.46 -2.86
N LEU A 142 -8.76 3.14 -3.16
CA LEU A 142 -8.51 4.49 -2.68
C LEU A 142 -8.97 5.47 -3.76
N GLN A 143 -9.89 6.36 -3.40
CA GLN A 143 -10.21 7.54 -4.18
C GLN A 143 -9.23 8.61 -3.77
N ARG A 144 -8.30 8.96 -4.66
CA ARG A 144 -7.39 10.06 -4.43
C ARG A 144 -8.01 11.34 -4.97
N ALA A 145 -7.55 12.49 -4.48
CA ALA A 145 -7.86 13.78 -5.06
C ALA A 145 -7.64 13.70 -6.57
N HIS A 146 -8.72 13.70 -7.33
CA HIS A 146 -8.63 13.82 -8.77
C HIS A 146 -8.26 15.27 -9.05
N THR A 147 -6.96 15.52 -9.22
CA THR A 147 -6.58 16.43 -10.28
C THR A 147 -7.11 15.77 -11.54
N ALA A 148 -8.10 16.38 -12.21
CA ALA A 148 -8.54 15.88 -13.51
C ALA A 148 -7.27 15.64 -14.35
N PRO A 149 -7.07 14.43 -14.92
CA PRO A 149 -5.91 14.22 -15.75
C PRO A 149 -6.08 15.14 -16.95
N VAL A 150 -5.32 16.25 -16.96
CA VAL A 150 -5.03 16.95 -18.19
C VAL A 150 -4.53 15.88 -19.15
N PRO A 151 -5.08 15.76 -20.36
CA PRO A 151 -4.64 14.75 -21.31
C PRO A 151 -3.14 14.95 -21.54
N VAL A 152 -2.35 14.07 -20.92
CA VAL A 152 -0.90 14.12 -20.97
C VAL A 152 -0.48 13.73 -22.37
N SER A 153 0.00 14.70 -23.14
CA SER A 153 0.44 14.49 -24.50
C SER A 153 1.89 14.01 -24.54
N GLN A 154 2.72 14.47 -23.59
CA GLN A 154 4.14 14.11 -23.52
C GLN A 154 4.77 14.49 -22.18
N ALA A 155 5.93 13.90 -21.89
CA ALA A 155 6.87 14.45 -20.91
C ALA A 155 8.23 14.72 -21.54
N ILE A 156 8.86 15.79 -21.09
CA ILE A 156 10.20 16.23 -21.49
C ILE A 156 11.11 16.09 -20.27
N ILE A 157 12.21 15.36 -20.44
CA ILE A 157 13.20 15.10 -19.41
C ILE A 157 14.51 15.79 -19.79
N SER A 158 15.04 16.64 -18.91
CA SER A 158 16.28 17.39 -19.15
C SER A 158 17.22 17.30 -17.96
N ALA A 159 18.53 17.33 -18.20
CA ALA A 159 19.51 17.36 -17.13
C ALA A 159 19.58 18.76 -16.50
N LEU A 160 19.36 18.84 -15.19
CA LEU A 160 19.64 20.02 -14.36
C LEU A 160 21.05 19.96 -13.78
N ARG A 161 21.51 18.76 -13.40
CA ARG A 161 22.86 18.48 -12.91
C ARG A 161 23.40 17.20 -13.51
N GLY A 162 24.69 17.22 -13.85
CA GLY A 162 25.33 16.19 -14.67
C GLY A 162 25.16 16.45 -16.16
N GLN A 163 25.82 15.63 -16.95
CA GLN A 163 25.98 15.80 -18.40
C GLN A 163 25.43 14.59 -19.15
N THR A 164 24.44 14.82 -20.01
CA THR A 164 23.80 13.77 -20.81
C THR A 164 24.12 13.89 -22.30
N HIS A 165 23.91 12.83 -23.08
CA HIS A 165 24.11 12.84 -24.53
C HIS A 165 23.25 13.88 -25.27
N GLN A 166 22.02 14.08 -24.80
CA GLN A 166 21.06 15.05 -25.35
C GLN A 166 20.64 16.02 -24.25
N ALA A 167 20.27 17.24 -24.63
CA ALA A 167 19.80 18.25 -23.69
C ALA A 167 18.37 17.97 -23.17
N ALA A 168 17.56 17.29 -23.96
CA ALA A 168 16.19 16.93 -23.62
C ALA A 168 15.80 15.61 -24.27
N TYR A 169 14.96 14.84 -23.58
CA TYR A 169 14.44 13.55 -24.00
C TYR A 169 12.92 13.59 -23.91
N ILE A 170 12.24 13.10 -24.94
CA ILE A 170 10.78 13.16 -25.04
C ILE A 170 10.22 11.75 -24.90
N ILE A 171 9.20 11.58 -24.06
CA ILE A 171 8.43 10.36 -23.91
C ILE A 171 6.96 10.67 -24.21
N GLN A 172 6.33 9.87 -25.09
CA GLN A 172 4.97 10.12 -25.59
C GLN A 172 4.14 8.83 -25.56
N PRO A 173 2.81 8.94 -25.35
CA PRO A 173 1.91 7.78 -25.33
C PRO A 173 1.87 6.96 -26.63
N ASP A 174 2.09 7.60 -27.78
CA ASP A 174 1.99 7.02 -29.13
C ASP A 174 3.36 6.69 -29.76
N GLY A 175 4.45 6.90 -29.02
CA GLY A 175 5.82 6.69 -29.48
C GLY A 175 6.64 5.77 -28.56
N GLN A 176 7.85 6.21 -28.22
CA GLN A 176 8.66 5.53 -27.22
C GLN A 176 8.02 5.74 -25.84
N THR A 177 7.46 4.67 -25.27
CA THR A 177 6.76 4.71 -23.98
C THR A 177 7.67 4.37 -22.79
N THR A 178 8.96 4.09 -23.01
CA THR A 178 9.93 3.83 -21.95
C THR A 178 11.29 4.42 -22.30
N LEU A 179 11.88 5.14 -21.35
CA LEU A 179 13.25 5.64 -21.39
C LEU A 179 14.07 4.99 -20.28
N LEU A 180 15.12 4.29 -20.66
CA LEU A 180 16.10 3.68 -19.75
C LEU A 180 17.16 4.72 -19.37
N ILE A 181 17.41 4.86 -18.06
CA ILE A 181 18.35 5.84 -17.50
C ILE A 181 19.59 5.11 -16.99
N GLY A 182 20.75 5.62 -17.36
CA GLY A 182 22.00 5.16 -16.78
C GLY A 182 23.22 5.85 -17.36
N ARG A 183 24.37 5.52 -16.77
CA ARG A 183 25.68 5.99 -17.23
C ARG A 183 26.23 5.08 -18.35
N GLY A 184 26.68 5.71 -19.43
CA GLY A 184 27.14 5.06 -20.65
C GLY A 184 25.98 4.62 -21.54
N PHE A 185 26.18 4.69 -22.86
CA PHE A 185 25.14 4.33 -23.84
C PHE A 185 24.89 2.82 -23.91
N LYS A 186 25.97 2.03 -23.95
CA LYS A 186 25.93 0.56 -24.00
C LYS A 186 26.81 -0.10 -22.94
N PRO A 187 26.57 0.15 -21.65
CA PRO A 187 27.40 -0.41 -20.60
C PRO A 187 27.25 -1.93 -20.53
N ALA A 188 28.37 -2.61 -20.25
CA ALA A 188 28.36 -3.98 -19.79
C ALA A 188 27.97 -4.00 -18.30
N LEU A 189 26.94 -4.78 -17.98
CA LEU A 189 26.50 -5.03 -16.62
C LEU A 189 27.34 -6.14 -15.96
N PRO A 190 27.35 -6.26 -14.61
CA PRO A 190 28.08 -7.33 -13.91
C PRO A 190 27.69 -8.74 -14.36
N SER A 191 26.46 -8.92 -14.86
CA SER A 191 25.97 -10.18 -15.44
C SER A 191 26.56 -10.52 -16.83
N GLY A 192 27.39 -9.64 -17.41
CA GLY A 192 27.88 -9.76 -18.78
C GLY A 192 26.87 -9.29 -19.85
N ARG A 193 25.63 -8.98 -19.46
CA ARG A 193 24.63 -8.43 -20.38
C ARG A 193 24.97 -6.98 -20.73
N VAL A 194 24.80 -6.63 -22.00
CA VAL A 194 24.85 -5.24 -22.46
C VAL A 194 23.46 -4.64 -22.34
N ARG A 195 23.36 -3.48 -21.67
CA ARG A 195 22.15 -2.65 -21.61
C ARG A 195 22.32 -1.48 -22.57
N THR A 196 21.25 -1.06 -23.24
CA THR A 196 21.22 0.21 -23.98
C THR A 196 20.44 1.21 -23.14
N ASN A 197 21.04 2.35 -22.81
CA ASN A 197 20.36 3.45 -22.11
C ASN A 197 19.86 4.48 -23.15
N ASP A 198 18.70 5.07 -22.88
CA ASP A 198 18.12 6.14 -23.69
C ASP A 198 18.56 7.51 -23.13
N ILE A 199 18.35 7.73 -21.83
CA ILE A 199 18.91 8.87 -21.10
C ILE A 199 20.30 8.47 -20.62
N VAL A 200 21.29 8.87 -21.41
CA VAL A 200 22.69 8.51 -21.21
C VAL A 200 23.43 9.61 -20.49
N PHE A 201 23.82 9.35 -19.25
CA PHE A 201 24.85 10.14 -18.58
C PHE A 201 26.23 9.76 -19.13
N LEU A 202 26.99 10.77 -19.56
CA LEU A 202 28.31 10.57 -20.17
C LEU A 202 29.30 9.95 -19.19
N GLU A 203 30.09 8.99 -19.67
CA GLU A 203 31.27 8.44 -19.01
C GLU A 203 32.51 9.28 -19.32
N LYS A 204 33.53 9.21 -18.46
CA LYS A 204 34.81 9.91 -18.67
C LYS A 204 35.51 9.55 -19.99
N SER A 205 35.20 8.37 -20.55
CA SER A 205 35.71 7.90 -21.83
C SER A 205 34.95 8.45 -23.03
N ASP A 206 33.78 9.06 -22.83
CA ASP A 206 32.99 9.61 -23.93
C ASP A 206 33.66 10.89 -24.47
N PRO A 207 33.78 11.06 -25.80
CA PRO A 207 34.42 12.24 -26.39
C PRO A 207 33.76 13.57 -26.03
N ALA A 208 32.46 13.54 -25.73
CA ALA A 208 31.69 14.71 -25.34
C ALA A 208 31.77 15.03 -23.84
N PHE A 209 32.44 14.19 -23.03
CA PHE A 209 32.51 14.37 -21.59
C PHE A 209 33.36 15.59 -21.22
N ASP A 210 32.75 16.52 -20.48
CA ASP A 210 33.43 17.65 -19.87
C ASP A 210 33.64 17.36 -18.37
N PRO A 211 34.90 17.34 -17.86
CA PRO A 211 35.18 16.98 -16.48
C PRO A 211 34.57 17.90 -15.41
N VAL A 212 34.21 19.13 -15.77
CA VAL A 212 33.64 20.10 -14.83
C VAL A 212 32.14 19.87 -14.70
N SER A 213 31.41 19.82 -15.82
CA SER A 213 29.95 19.63 -15.85
C SER A 213 29.49 18.17 -15.71
N GLY A 214 30.39 17.21 -15.96
CA GLY A 214 30.14 15.77 -15.84
C GLY A 214 30.58 15.17 -14.51
N LYS A 215 30.98 15.99 -13.53
CA LYS A 215 31.48 15.51 -12.23
C LYS A 215 30.47 14.62 -11.52
N GLU A 216 29.20 15.02 -11.56
CA GLU A 216 28.06 14.37 -10.91
C GLU A 216 27.70 13.03 -11.57
N ASN A 217 28.08 12.81 -12.83
CA ASN A 217 27.74 11.59 -13.57
C ASN A 217 28.27 10.33 -12.89
N GLY A 218 29.38 10.43 -12.15
CA GLY A 218 29.99 9.31 -11.44
C GLY A 218 29.05 8.62 -10.45
N ALA A 219 28.09 9.36 -9.89
CA ALA A 219 27.07 8.86 -8.97
C ALA A 219 25.95 8.08 -9.68
N VAL A 220 25.84 8.22 -11.01
CA VAL A 220 24.84 7.51 -11.81
C VAL A 220 25.37 6.12 -12.17
N SER A 221 24.55 5.12 -11.84
CA SER A 221 24.82 3.71 -12.16
C SER A 221 24.58 3.42 -13.64
N ARG A 222 25.21 2.37 -14.15
CA ARG A 222 25.05 1.92 -15.55
C ARG A 222 23.61 1.45 -15.86
N ASN A 223 22.92 0.92 -14.85
CA ASN A 223 21.53 0.47 -14.85
C ASN A 223 20.80 1.12 -13.67
N HIS A 224 20.47 2.41 -13.78
CA HIS A 224 20.02 3.18 -12.63
C HIS A 224 18.51 3.20 -12.47
N ALA A 225 17.78 3.58 -13.52
CA ALA A 225 16.33 3.72 -13.45
C ALA A 225 15.69 3.62 -14.84
N LYS A 226 14.36 3.69 -14.89
CA LYS A 226 13.60 3.90 -16.13
C LYS A 226 12.36 4.75 -15.87
N ILE A 227 11.95 5.50 -16.87
CA ILE A 227 10.67 6.22 -16.90
C ILE A 227 9.78 5.51 -17.92
N THR A 228 8.54 5.21 -17.55
CA THR A 228 7.57 4.54 -18.43
C THR A 228 6.23 5.28 -18.40
N PHE A 229 5.61 5.44 -19.57
CA PHE A 229 4.21 5.83 -19.67
C PHE A 229 3.30 4.62 -19.45
N ASP A 230 2.35 4.75 -18.53
CA ASP A 230 1.33 3.73 -18.27
C ASP A 230 -0.01 4.18 -18.92
N PRO A 231 -0.50 3.47 -19.95
CA PRO A 231 -1.75 3.85 -20.65
C PRO A 231 -3.00 3.61 -19.80
N VAL A 232 -2.96 2.69 -18.84
CA VAL A 232 -4.10 2.41 -17.93
C VAL A 232 -4.22 3.53 -16.92
N ARG A 233 -3.09 3.96 -16.35
CA ARG A 233 -3.03 5.04 -15.35
C ARG A 233 -2.92 6.43 -15.98
N LYS A 234 -2.75 6.51 -17.30
CA LYS A 234 -2.58 7.74 -18.10
C LYS A 234 -1.55 8.69 -17.50
N GLY A 235 -0.35 8.19 -17.22
CA GLY A 235 0.69 8.99 -16.59
C GLY A 235 2.09 8.38 -16.73
N PHE A 236 3.09 9.17 -16.35
CA PHE A 236 4.49 8.77 -16.36
C PHE A 236 4.92 8.28 -14.99
N PHE A 237 5.69 7.20 -14.95
CA PHE A 237 6.14 6.56 -13.72
C PHE A 237 7.64 6.31 -13.77
N LEU A 238 8.32 6.65 -12.68
CA LEU A 238 9.72 6.33 -12.45
C LEU A 238 9.85 4.99 -11.72
N PHE A 239 10.79 4.17 -12.16
CA PHE A 239 11.15 2.91 -11.53
C PHE A 239 12.66 2.90 -11.28
N ALA A 240 13.08 2.56 -10.06
CA ALA A 240 14.48 2.26 -9.80
C ALA A 240 14.82 0.87 -10.35
N ASP A 241 15.95 0.79 -11.05
CA ASP A 241 16.62 -0.47 -11.38
C ASP A 241 17.67 -0.77 -10.29
N GLU A 242 18.30 -1.94 -10.34
CA GLU A 242 19.27 -2.42 -9.35
C GLU A 242 20.32 -1.37 -8.93
N GLY A 243 20.84 -0.59 -9.89
CA GLY A 243 21.83 0.44 -9.63
C GLY A 243 21.27 1.76 -9.09
N GLY A 244 19.95 1.95 -9.06
CA GLY A 244 19.29 3.12 -8.46
C GLY A 244 18.72 2.86 -7.06
N LEU A 245 18.77 1.60 -6.61
CA LEU A 245 18.30 1.20 -5.28
C LEU A 245 19.31 1.58 -4.19
N PRO A 246 18.87 1.80 -2.94
CA PRO A 246 19.75 2.13 -1.82
C PRO A 246 20.91 1.15 -1.60
N MET A 247 20.69 -0.14 -1.89
CA MET A 247 21.69 -1.20 -1.75
C MET A 247 22.94 -0.99 -2.61
N SER A 248 22.81 -0.25 -3.72
CA SER A 248 23.93 0.10 -4.60
C SER A 248 24.76 1.29 -4.09
N GLY A 249 24.30 1.99 -3.05
CA GLY A 249 24.84 3.28 -2.61
C GLY A 249 24.33 4.48 -3.43
N ASN A 250 23.83 4.24 -4.65
CA ASN A 250 23.43 5.27 -5.61
C ASN A 250 21.90 5.42 -5.64
N LYS A 251 21.32 5.85 -4.50
CA LYS A 251 19.86 5.97 -4.33
C LYS A 251 19.19 6.93 -5.32
N THR A 252 17.95 6.62 -5.68
CA THR A 252 17.07 7.48 -6.49
C THR A 252 16.03 8.19 -5.63
N LYS A 253 15.77 9.47 -5.89
CA LYS A 253 14.71 10.25 -5.23
C LYS A 253 13.93 11.11 -6.22
N ILE A 254 12.71 11.47 -5.86
CA ILE A 254 11.91 12.50 -6.53
C ILE A 254 11.70 13.64 -5.55
N PHE A 255 12.11 14.84 -5.94
CA PHE A 255 11.74 16.10 -5.28
C PHE A 255 10.52 16.66 -5.99
N ARG A 256 9.47 16.90 -5.23
CA ARG A 256 8.21 17.46 -5.73
C ARG A 256 8.24 18.98 -5.66
N SER A 257 7.32 19.61 -6.38
CA SER A 257 7.11 21.06 -6.39
C SER A 257 6.71 21.64 -5.01
N ASP A 258 6.23 20.80 -4.09
CA ASP A 258 5.88 21.16 -2.70
C ASP A 258 7.03 20.88 -1.70
N ASP A 259 8.26 20.70 -2.21
CA ASP A 259 9.47 20.32 -1.47
C ASP A 259 9.41 18.94 -0.77
N SER A 260 8.35 18.15 -0.97
CA SER A 260 8.30 16.77 -0.47
C SER A 260 9.27 15.87 -1.24
N VAL A 261 9.80 14.87 -0.53
CA VAL A 261 10.80 13.94 -1.08
C VAL A 261 10.27 12.52 -1.06
N VAL A 262 10.14 11.93 -2.24
CA VAL A 262 9.77 10.52 -2.41
C VAL A 262 11.02 9.70 -2.64
N ARG A 263 11.23 8.66 -1.84
CA ARG A 263 12.32 7.70 -2.03
C ARG A 263 11.86 6.60 -3.00
N VAL A 264 12.66 6.36 -4.02
CA VAL A 264 12.40 5.34 -5.05
C VAL A 264 13.27 4.14 -4.71
N ASP A 265 12.85 3.37 -3.71
CA ASP A 265 13.66 2.34 -3.06
C ASP A 265 13.10 0.91 -3.19
N ILE A 266 11.92 0.76 -3.80
CA ILE A 266 11.29 -0.54 -4.04
C ILE A 266 11.44 -0.91 -5.52
N MET A 267 12.18 -1.98 -5.79
CA MET A 267 12.36 -2.50 -7.14
C MET A 267 11.00 -2.91 -7.75
N GLY A 268 10.75 -2.49 -8.99
CA GLY A 268 9.51 -2.79 -9.70
C GLY A 268 8.30 -1.95 -9.28
N MET A 269 8.40 -1.13 -8.23
CA MET A 269 7.38 -0.15 -7.90
C MET A 269 7.51 1.08 -8.80
N GLY A 270 6.40 1.46 -9.44
CA GLY A 270 6.31 2.67 -10.25
C GLY A 270 5.84 3.84 -9.40
N TYR A 271 6.63 4.91 -9.39
CA TYR A 271 6.34 6.14 -8.66
C TYR A 271 5.85 7.21 -9.64
N PRO A 272 4.64 7.75 -9.46
CA PRO A 272 4.07 8.70 -10.42
C PRO A 272 4.87 9.99 -10.46
N LEU A 273 5.21 10.43 -11.68
CA LEU A 273 5.82 11.72 -11.95
C LEU A 273 4.76 12.78 -12.21
N GLN A 274 5.05 14.00 -11.78
CA GLN A 274 4.22 15.19 -11.96
C GLN A 274 5.03 16.27 -12.70
N ASP A 275 4.33 17.25 -13.28
CA ASP A 275 4.96 18.41 -13.86
C ASP A 275 5.77 19.17 -12.79
N GLY A 276 7.00 19.53 -13.10
CA GLY A 276 7.91 20.23 -12.20
C GLY A 276 8.72 19.32 -11.26
N ASP A 277 8.47 18.01 -11.25
CA ASP A 277 9.27 17.08 -10.44
C ASP A 277 10.75 17.10 -10.85
N GLN A 278 11.64 16.92 -9.88
CA GLN A 278 13.07 16.70 -10.10
C GLN A 278 13.48 15.31 -9.62
N ILE A 279 14.22 14.58 -10.46
CA ILE A 279 14.70 13.23 -10.16
C ILE A 279 16.18 13.31 -9.83
N GLU A 280 16.53 12.99 -8.59
CA GLU A 280 17.92 12.87 -8.16
C GLU A 280 18.41 11.43 -8.30
N LEU A 281 19.57 11.28 -8.92
CA LEU A 281 20.22 10.02 -9.24
C LEU A 281 21.58 9.96 -8.53
N GLY A 282 21.74 9.01 -7.62
CA GLY A 282 22.99 8.82 -6.88
C GLY A 282 23.36 9.95 -5.91
N GLY A 283 22.48 10.93 -5.70
CA GLY A 283 22.72 12.05 -4.79
C GLY A 283 23.43 13.26 -5.41
N GLU A 284 23.80 13.21 -6.68
CA GLU A 284 24.55 14.30 -7.33
C GLU A 284 23.93 14.76 -8.65
N ALA A 285 23.54 13.81 -9.52
CA ALA A 285 22.92 14.11 -10.79
C ALA A 285 21.41 14.37 -10.63
N THR A 286 20.86 15.27 -11.45
CA THR A 286 19.45 15.66 -11.34
C THR A 286 18.84 15.86 -12.72
N LEU A 287 17.65 15.29 -12.93
CA LEU A 287 16.82 15.51 -14.10
C LEU A 287 15.58 16.35 -13.71
N SER A 288 15.14 17.25 -14.57
CA SER A 288 13.83 17.90 -14.47
C SER A 288 12.79 17.15 -15.31
N VAL A 289 11.54 17.16 -14.85
CA VAL A 289 10.39 16.62 -15.57
C VAL A 289 9.43 17.75 -15.89
N THR A 290 9.10 17.92 -17.18
CA THR A 290 8.01 18.80 -17.63
C THR A 290 6.96 17.96 -18.33
N ILE A 291 5.70 18.11 -17.94
CA ILE A 291 4.58 17.32 -18.42
C ILE A 291 3.53 18.25 -19.03
N SER A 292 3.13 17.98 -20.28
CA SER A 292 2.18 18.82 -21.06
C SER A 292 1.08 18.02 -21.73
#